data_AF-A0AAX6GYK2-F1
#
_entry.id   AF-A0AAX6GYK2-F1
#
_cell.length_a   1.000
_cell.length_b   1.000
_cell.length_c   1.000
_cell.angle_alpha   90.00
_cell.angle_beta   90.00
_cell.angle_gamma   90.00
#
_symmetry.space_group_name_H-M   'P 1'
#
loop_
_entity.id
_entity.type
_entity.pdbx_description
1 polymer ?
#
loop_
_entity_poly.entity_id
_entity_poly.type
_entity_poly.pdbx_seq_one_letter_code
_entity_poly.pdbx_strand_id
1 'polypeptide(L)'
;MLLKKRDFLHFCLLAVSSASKQFSTDDFAKSGSGKGDNIDDICLTVEEMDMFLDLHPFTTSSPYTVVEKMSLAKALLLFCELGLRHLLVIARCHS
;
A
#
# COMPACT_ATOMS: atom_id res chain seq x y z
N MET A 1 11.44 -1.39 13.62
CA MET A 1 11.46 -2.25 12.42
C MET A 1 10.12 -2.96 12.33
N LEU A 2 9.28 -2.52 11.39
CA LEU A 2 7.94 -3.06 11.09
C LEU A 2 7.89 -4.59 10.98
N LEU A 3 8.99 -5.21 10.55
CA LEU A 3 9.09 -6.66 10.32
C LEU A 3 8.87 -7.53 11.56
N LYS A 4 8.81 -6.95 12.77
CA LYS A 4 8.57 -7.72 14.00
C LYS A 4 7.10 -7.90 14.37
N LYS A 5 6.18 -7.06 13.86
CA LYS A 5 4.76 -7.15 14.18
C LYS A 5 4.05 -7.95 13.08
N ARG A 6 3.73 -9.20 13.39
CA ARG A 6 3.07 -10.17 12.50
C ARG A 6 1.58 -10.21 12.82
N ASP A 7 0.80 -9.32 12.20
CA ASP A 7 -0.66 -9.24 12.39
C ASP A 7 -1.37 -9.88 11.19
N PHE A 8 -1.37 -11.21 11.16
CA PHE A 8 -2.01 -12.03 10.14
C PHE A 8 -3.40 -12.47 10.59
N LEU A 9 -4.35 -12.51 9.66
CA LEU A 9 -5.73 -12.91 9.91
C LEU A 9 -5.96 -14.34 9.41
N HIS A 10 -6.46 -15.22 10.28
CA HIS A 10 -6.79 -16.60 9.90
C HIS A 10 -8.03 -16.70 8.98
N PHE A 11 -8.82 -15.62 8.88
CA PHE A 11 -10.01 -15.55 8.07
C PHE A 11 -10.22 -14.13 7.55
N CYS A 12 -10.73 -14.02 6.33
CA CYS A 12 -10.97 -12.74 5.66
C CYS A 12 -12.20 -12.04 6.25
N LEU A 13 -12.04 -11.41 7.42
CA LEU A 13 -13.08 -10.58 8.02
C LEU A 13 -13.13 -9.22 7.34
N LEU A 14 -14.28 -8.87 6.78
CA LEU A 14 -14.59 -7.51 6.38
C LEU A 14 -14.70 -6.63 7.65
N ALA A 15 -13.67 -5.83 7.91
CA ALA A 15 -13.71 -4.60 8.70
C ALA A 15 -13.96 -4.69 10.22
N VAL A 16 -13.19 -5.49 10.97
CA VAL A 16 -13.24 -5.45 12.46
C VAL A 16 -11.86 -5.32 13.14
N SER A 17 -10.77 -5.74 12.51
CA SER A 17 -9.45 -5.59 13.15
C SER A 17 -9.01 -4.13 13.05
N SER A 18 -8.91 -3.47 14.20
CA SER A 18 -8.27 -2.16 14.32
C SER A 18 -6.75 -2.29 14.15
N ALA A 19 -6.29 -2.88 13.04
CA ALA A 19 -4.87 -3.02 12.72
C ALA A 19 -4.19 -1.65 12.80
N SER A 20 -4.85 -0.59 12.34
CA SER A 20 -4.36 0.79 12.48
C SER A 20 -4.11 1.25 13.92
N LYS A 21 -4.75 0.67 14.95
CA LYS A 21 -4.46 0.97 16.37
C LYS A 21 -3.19 0.28 16.86
N GLN A 22 -2.74 -0.77 16.19
CA GLN A 22 -1.59 -1.57 16.60
C GLN A 22 -0.25 -1.03 16.07
N PHE A 23 -0.29 -0.16 15.05
CA PHE A 23 0.90 0.42 14.42
C PHE A 23 0.95 1.94 14.62
N SER A 24 2.13 2.47 14.96
CA SER A 24 2.38 3.91 15.00
C SER A 24 2.95 4.38 13.67
N THR A 25 2.83 5.68 13.36
CA THR A 25 3.52 6.31 12.23
C THR A 25 5.04 6.08 12.29
N ASP A 26 5.62 6.04 13.49
CA ASP A 26 7.05 5.79 13.69
C ASP A 26 7.48 4.38 13.26
N ASP A 27 6.55 3.41 13.27
CA ASP A 27 6.85 2.06 12.78
C ASP A 27 7.18 2.12 11.27
N PHE A 28 6.51 2.99 10.51
CA PHE A 28 6.69 3.22 9.06
C PHE A 28 7.78 4.22 8.70
N ALA A 29 8.39 4.88 9.68
CA ALA A 29 9.52 5.76 9.41
C ALA A 29 10.73 4.94 8.95
N LYS A 30 11.52 5.50 8.02
CA LYS A 30 12.78 4.88 7.60
C LYS A 30 13.69 4.70 8.81
N SER A 31 14.30 3.53 8.94
CA SER A 31 15.36 3.30 9.91
C SER A 31 16.49 4.32 9.66
N GLY A 32 16.84 5.11 10.68
CA GLY A 32 17.84 6.18 10.58
C GLY A 32 19.25 5.71 10.19
N SER A 33 19.47 4.39 10.12
CA SER A 33 20.74 3.78 9.74
C SER A 33 21.00 3.72 8.23
N GLY A 34 20.04 4.09 7.36
CA GLY A 34 20.19 4.06 5.89
C GLY A 34 20.28 2.65 5.27
N LYS A 35 20.48 1.62 6.10
CA LYS A 35 20.38 0.21 5.75
C LYS A 35 18.90 -0.18 5.89
N GLY A 36 18.20 -0.18 4.76
CA GLY A 36 16.83 -0.68 4.68
C GLY A 36 16.81 -2.19 4.89
N ASP A 37 15.78 -2.68 5.56
CA ASP A 37 15.57 -4.12 5.72
C ASP A 37 15.30 -4.73 4.34
N ASN A 38 15.97 -5.83 4.00
CA ASN A 38 15.72 -6.50 2.73
C ASN A 38 14.47 -7.39 2.86
N ILE A 39 13.69 -7.51 1.78
CA ILE A 39 12.58 -8.46 1.68
C ILE A 39 13.08 -9.90 1.87
N ASP A 40 14.31 -10.19 1.41
CA ASP A 40 14.94 -11.50 1.56
C ASP A 40 15.18 -11.89 3.04
N ASP A 41 15.22 -10.92 3.95
CA ASP A 41 15.41 -11.17 5.39
C ASP A 41 14.10 -11.59 6.09
N ILE A 42 12.97 -11.59 5.37
CA ILE A 42 11.64 -11.89 5.92
C ILE A 42 11.35 -13.40 5.82
N CYS A 43 11.49 -14.11 6.94
CA CYS A 43 11.14 -15.53 7.02
C CYS A 43 9.68 -15.72 7.48
N LEU A 44 8.82 -16.18 6.58
CA LEU A 44 7.42 -16.56 6.86
C LEU A 44 7.28 -18.09 6.98
N THR A 45 6.45 -18.56 7.91
CA THR A 45 6.09 -19.98 7.99
C THR A 45 5.07 -20.34 6.91
N VAL A 46 4.90 -21.64 6.62
CA VAL A 46 3.88 -22.12 5.67
C VAL A 46 2.47 -21.70 6.12
N GLU A 47 2.22 -21.75 7.43
CA GLU A 47 0.96 -21.32 8.03
C GLU A 47 0.72 -19.82 7.82
N GLU A 48 1.73 -18.97 8.09
CA GLU A 48 1.63 -17.51 7.89
C GLU A 48 1.37 -17.13 6.42
N MET A 49 1.92 -17.91 5.48
CA MET A 49 1.72 -17.70 4.05
C MET A 49 0.27 -17.98 3.59
N ASP A 50 -0.47 -18.80 4.34
CA ASP A 50 -1.88 -19.16 4.08
C ASP A 50 -2.86 -18.21 4.79
N MET A 51 -2.35 -17.25 5.57
CA MET A 51 -3.17 -16.25 6.26
C MET A 51 -3.41 -15.00 5.42
N PHE A 52 -4.40 -14.20 5.82
CA PHE A 52 -4.78 -12.96 5.15
C PHE A 52 -4.13 -11.72 5.81
N LEU A 53 -3.89 -10.69 5.01
CA LEU A 53 -3.47 -9.37 5.47
C LEU A 53 -4.53 -8.33 5.14
N ASP A 54 -4.97 -7.57 6.14
CA ASP A 54 -5.81 -6.39 5.91
C ASP A 54 -4.94 -5.17 5.56
N LEU A 55 -4.84 -4.91 4.26
CA LEU A 55 -4.11 -3.75 3.73
C LEU A 55 -4.96 -2.48 3.69
N HIS A 56 -6.26 -2.56 3.97
CA HIS A 56 -7.17 -1.41 3.88
C HIS A 56 -6.71 -0.18 4.68
N PRO A 57 -6.27 -0.29 5.95
CA PRO A 57 -5.83 0.88 6.72
C PRO A 57 -4.45 1.42 6.32
N PHE A 58 -3.66 0.66 5.54
CA PHE A 58 -2.29 1.02 5.17
C PHE A 58 -2.17 1.51 3.73
N THR A 59 -3.20 1.34 2.92
CA THR A 59 -3.23 1.76 1.51
C THR A 59 -3.89 3.13 1.35
N THR A 60 -3.51 3.83 0.29
CA THR A 60 -4.17 5.09 -0.08
C THR A 60 -5.59 4.79 -0.57
N SER A 61 -6.60 5.22 0.20
CA SER A 61 -8.01 5.00 -0.13
C SER A 61 -8.50 5.78 -1.36
N SER A 62 -7.80 6.85 -1.73
CA SER A 62 -8.14 7.72 -2.85
C SER A 62 -6.91 7.98 -3.75
N PRO A 63 -6.49 7.01 -4.57
CA PRO A 63 -5.42 7.22 -5.52
C PRO A 63 -5.82 8.25 -6.60
N TYR A 64 -4.84 9.00 -7.11
CA TYR A 64 -5.08 9.89 -8.26
C TYR A 64 -5.25 9.06 -9.52
N THR A 65 -6.38 9.27 -10.20
CA THR A 65 -6.77 8.51 -11.38
C THR A 65 -6.97 9.42 -12.59
N VAL A 66 -6.65 8.89 -13.76
CA VAL A 66 -6.97 9.50 -15.05
C VAL A 66 -7.69 8.48 -15.92
N VAL A 67 -8.62 8.94 -16.75
CA VAL A 67 -9.23 8.08 -17.77
C VAL A 67 -8.26 7.92 -18.94
N GLU A 68 -8.26 6.74 -19.57
CA GLU A 68 -7.40 6.44 -20.72
C GLU A 68 -7.43 7.51 -21.83
N LYS A 69 -8.60 8.12 -22.07
CA LYS A 69 -8.79 9.14 -23.12
C LYS A 69 -8.29 10.53 -22.73
N MET A 70 -7.72 10.71 -21.54
CA MET A 70 -7.14 11.99 -21.13
C MET A 70 -5.93 12.32 -22.01
N SER A 71 -5.85 13.55 -22.49
CA SER A 71 -4.69 13.99 -23.28
C SER A 71 -3.42 13.90 -22.45
N LEU A 72 -2.32 13.47 -23.06
CA LEU A 72 -1.00 13.36 -22.42
C LEU A 72 -0.57 14.66 -21.72
N ALA A 73 -0.78 15.82 -22.36
CA ALA A 73 -0.41 17.12 -21.79
C ALA A 73 -1.11 17.37 -20.43
N LYS A 74 -2.40 17.05 -20.32
CA LYS A 74 -3.15 17.21 -19.07
C LYS A 74 -2.71 16.19 -18.00
N ALA A 75 -2.43 14.95 -18.40
CA ALA A 75 -1.94 13.93 -17.47
C ALA A 75 -0.54 14.30 -16.93
N LEU A 76 0.33 14.82 -17.79
CA LEU A 76 1.66 15.31 -17.41
C LEU A 76 1.57 16.51 -16.46
N LEU A 77 0.72 17.48 -16.77
CA LEU A 77 0.50 18.64 -15.90
C LEU A 77 0.04 18.19 -14.51
N LEU A 78 -0.97 17.30 -14.45
CA LEU A 78 -1.47 16.77 -13.18
C LEU A 78 -0.40 15.98 -12.40
N PHE A 79 0.43 15.20 -13.09
CA PHE A 79 1.53 14.46 -12.47
C PHE A 79 2.58 15.38 -11.86
N CYS A 80 3.02 16.40 -12.61
CA CYS A 80 4.06 17.32 -12.16
C CYS A 80 3.57 18.30 -11.09
N GLU A 81 2.41 18.93 -11.28
CA GLU A 81 1.91 19.96 -10.36
C GLU A 81 1.59 19.41 -8.96
N LEU A 82 1.09 18.16 -8.90
CA LEU A 82 0.79 17.50 -7.64
C LEU A 82 1.99 16.72 -7.08
N GLY A 83 3.14 16.72 -7.77
CA GLY A 83 4.34 15.98 -7.34
C GLY A 83 4.09 14.48 -7.19
N LEU A 84 3.24 13.91 -8.04
CA LEU A 84 2.85 12.50 -7.95
C LEU A 84 4.05 11.59 -8.27
N ARG A 85 4.06 10.42 -7.64
CA ARG A 85 5.00 9.33 -7.98
C ARG A 85 4.34 8.25 -8.81
N HIS A 86 3.02 8.09 -8.66
CA HIS A 86 2.20 7.13 -9.36
C HIS A 86 0.90 7.80 -9.77
N LEU A 87 0.46 7.54 -10.99
CA LEU A 87 -0.80 8.02 -11.55
C LEU A 87 -1.54 6.82 -12.14
N LEU A 88 -2.75 6.55 -11.66
CA LEU A 88 -3.51 5.37 -12.04
C LEU A 88 -4.33 5.64 -13.31
N VAL A 89 -4.08 4.90 -14.39
CA VAL A 89 -4.86 5.01 -15.63
C VAL A 89 -6.00 4.00 -15.59
N ILE A 90 -7.24 4.48 -15.69
CA ILE A 90 -8.44 3.65 -15.71
C ILE A 90 -8.99 3.59 -17.14
N ALA A 91 -9.06 2.38 -17.69
CA ALA A 91 -9.78 2.12 -18.94
C ALA A 91 -11.29 2.30 -18.70
N ARG A 92 -11.97 3.00 -19.61
CA ARG A 92 -13.44 3.02 -19.57
C ARG A 92 -13.92 1.71 -20.17
N CYS A 93 -14.64 0.90 -19.39
CA CYS A 93 -15.42 -0.20 -19.96
C CYS A 93 -16.38 0.40 -21.00
N HIS A 94 -16.20 0.01 -22.25
CA HIS A 94 -17.15 0.28 -23.31
C HIS A 94 -18.34 -0.66 -23.09
N SER A 95 -19.39 -0.16 -22.44
CA SER A 95 -20.72 -0.78 -22.40
C SER A 95 -21.44 -0.63 -23.74
#